data_AF-A0A2W2A5F1-F1
#
_entry.id   AF-A0A2W2A5F1-F1
#
_cell.length_a   1.000
_cell.length_b   1.000
_cell.length_c   1.000
_cell.angle_alpha   90.00
_cell.angle_beta   90.00
_cell.angle_gamma   90.00
#
_symmetry.space_group_name_H-M   'P 1'
#
loop_
_entity.id
_entity.type
_entity.pdbx_description
1 polymer ?
#
loop_
_entity_poly.entity_id
_entity_poly.type
_entity_poly.pdbx_seq_one_letter_code
_entity_poly.pdbx_strand_id
1 'polypeptide(L)'
;MTMSDTDHDHLDDGVDMSFEERRQDTFRRMSGSDEHDADRRIEVSEGSDGDVRIDVADTAAVRPGDAAGTDPRTDATQDAHSDR
;
A
#
# COMPACT_ATOMS: atom_id res chain seq x y z
N MET A 1 -41.59 -1.87 -12.93
CA MET A 1 -40.52 -0.86 -12.98
C MET A 1 -39.48 -1.26 -11.96
N THR A 2 -38.34 -1.79 -12.40
CA THR A 2 -37.21 -2.15 -11.53
C THR A 2 -36.39 -0.88 -11.28
N MET A 3 -36.65 -0.18 -10.19
CA MET A 3 -35.67 0.74 -9.61
C MET A 3 -34.90 -0.06 -8.56
N SER A 4 -33.91 -0.82 -9.01
CA SER A 4 -32.85 -1.30 -8.12
C SER A 4 -31.82 -0.18 -7.97
N ASP A 5 -32.25 0.99 -7.51
CA ASP A 5 -31.36 1.88 -6.78
C ASP A 5 -31.41 1.37 -5.36
N THR A 6 -30.64 0.30 -5.12
CA THR A 6 -30.20 0.05 -3.76
C THR A 6 -29.48 1.32 -3.36
N ASP A 7 -30.13 2.12 -2.52
CA ASP A 7 -29.56 3.18 -1.71
C ASP A 7 -28.44 2.54 -0.86
N HIS A 8 -27.31 2.23 -1.52
CA HIS A 8 -26.15 1.53 -0.97
C HIS A 8 -25.15 2.53 -0.41
N ASP A 9 -25.52 3.81 -0.36
CA ASP A 9 -24.68 4.89 0.14
C ASP A 9 -24.75 5.03 1.66
N HIS A 10 -25.79 4.44 2.30
CA HIS A 10 -25.93 4.38 3.74
C HIS A 10 -25.56 2.99 4.26
N LEU A 11 -24.27 2.78 4.51
CA LEU A 11 -23.84 1.69 5.39
C LEU A 11 -24.32 2.08 6.80
N ASP A 12 -24.99 1.17 7.52
CA ASP A 12 -25.45 1.36 8.90
C ASP A 12 -24.25 1.28 9.86
N ASP A 13 -23.29 2.19 9.70
CA ASP A 13 -22.06 2.28 10.50
C ASP A 13 -22.17 3.34 11.61
N GLY A 14 -23.36 3.92 11.80
CA GLY A 14 -23.65 4.92 12.84
C GLY A 14 -23.04 6.29 12.57
N VAL A 15 -22.64 6.55 11.32
CA VAL A 15 -22.01 7.82 10.91
C VAL A 15 -22.94 8.51 9.91
N ASP A 16 -23.50 9.66 10.30
CA ASP A 16 -24.40 10.49 9.49
C ASP A 16 -23.66 11.25 8.36
N MET A 17 -22.96 10.53 7.48
CA MET A 17 -22.25 11.10 6.33
C MET A 17 -22.44 10.23 5.09
N SER A 18 -22.64 10.87 3.94
CA SER A 18 -22.75 10.15 2.66
C SER A 18 -21.47 9.38 2.34
N PHE A 19 -21.57 8.37 1.45
CA PHE A 19 -20.40 7.61 1.00
C PHE A 19 -19.28 8.51 0.45
N GLU A 20 -19.61 9.49 -0.38
CA GLU A 20 -18.63 10.42 -0.96
C GLU A 20 -18.00 11.30 0.14
N GLU A 21 -18.78 11.79 1.10
CA GLU A 21 -18.25 12.56 2.23
C GLU A 21 -17.32 11.72 3.12
N ARG A 22 -17.67 10.46 3.44
CA ARG A 22 -16.80 9.54 4.20
C ARG A 22 -15.50 9.24 3.48
N ARG A 23 -15.56 9.06 2.15
CA ARG A 23 -14.38 8.83 1.32
C ARG A 23 -13.44 10.04 1.34
N GLN A 24 -13.98 11.25 1.16
CA GLN A 24 -13.21 12.50 1.22
C GLN A 24 -12.62 12.75 2.61
N ASP A 25 -13.39 12.50 3.67
CA ASP A 25 -12.95 12.62 5.06
C ASP A 25 -11.84 11.60 5.39
N THR A 26 -11.92 10.39 4.86
CA THR A 26 -10.88 9.37 4.98
C THR A 26 -9.60 9.78 4.27
N PHE A 27 -9.68 10.26 3.01
CA PHE A 27 -8.50 10.76 2.30
C PHE A 27 -7.88 11.98 2.97
N ARG A 28 -8.70 12.88 3.52
CA ARG A 28 -8.24 14.05 4.26
C ARG A 28 -7.55 13.69 5.58
N ARG A 29 -8.01 12.62 6.26
CA ARG A 29 -7.36 12.08 7.46
C ARG A 29 -6.13 11.21 7.15
N MET A 30 -6.07 10.59 5.97
CA MET A 30 -4.87 9.91 5.45
C MET A 30 -3.78 10.90 5.02
N SER A 31 -3.64 12.04 5.70
CA SER A 31 -2.54 12.97 5.48
C SER A 31 -1.30 12.45 6.20
N GLY A 32 -0.65 11.50 5.54
CA GLY A 32 0.69 11.03 5.87
C GLY A 32 1.70 11.23 4.74
N SER A 33 1.23 11.67 3.57
CA SER A 33 2.11 11.98 2.44
C SER A 33 2.80 13.30 2.66
N ASP A 34 4.11 13.29 2.51
CA ASP A 34 4.98 14.45 2.52
C ASP A 34 5.52 14.70 1.10
N GLU A 35 6.36 15.73 0.95
CA GLU A 35 6.95 16.09 -0.34
C GLU A 35 7.87 14.98 -0.90
N HIS A 36 8.38 14.09 -0.04
CA HIS A 36 9.28 13.00 -0.44
C HIS A 36 8.56 11.83 -1.12
N ASP A 37 7.23 11.70 -0.95
CA ASP A 37 6.45 10.68 -1.66
C ASP A 37 6.45 10.88 -3.19
N ALA A 38 6.67 12.12 -3.65
CA ALA A 38 6.81 12.44 -5.07
C ALA A 38 8.20 12.04 -5.63
N ASP A 39 9.19 11.86 -4.77
CA ASP A 39 10.56 11.53 -5.17
C ASP A 39 10.66 10.05 -5.59
N ARG A 40 11.48 9.78 -6.61
CA ARG A 40 11.76 8.39 -7.02
C ARG A 40 12.54 7.69 -5.92
N ARG A 41 11.98 6.58 -5.43
CA ARG A 41 12.62 5.76 -4.38
C ARG A 41 13.71 4.81 -4.88
N ILE A 42 13.81 4.61 -6.19
CA ILE A 42 14.75 3.67 -6.79
C ILE A 42 15.47 4.31 -7.97
N GLU A 43 16.71 3.88 -8.16
CA GLU A 43 17.50 4.13 -9.36
C GLU A 43 17.50 2.87 -10.22
N VAL A 44 17.33 3.06 -11.53
CA VAL A 44 17.31 1.95 -12.49
C VAL A 44 18.44 2.17 -13.47
N SER A 45 19.34 1.19 -13.57
CA SER A 45 20.43 1.20 -14.53
C SER A 45 20.35 -0.01 -15.46
N GLU A 46 20.49 0.24 -16.76
CA GLU A 46 20.57 -0.80 -17.77
C GLU A 46 22.03 -1.25 -17.93
N GLY A 47 22.25 -2.55 -17.74
CA GLY A 47 23.52 -3.23 -17.93
C GLY A 47 23.78 -3.56 -19.40
N SER A 48 25.04 -3.83 -19.70
CA SER A 48 25.54 -4.09 -21.06
C SER A 48 24.89 -5.29 -21.76
N ASP A 49 24.35 -6.25 -21.01
CA ASP A 49 23.77 -7.51 -21.52
C ASP A 49 22.23 -7.49 -21.52
N GLY A 50 21.61 -6.32 -21.34
CA GLY A 50 20.15 -6.18 -21.22
C GLY A 50 19.62 -6.46 -19.81
N ASP A 51 20.52 -6.68 -18.85
CA ASP A 51 20.18 -6.76 -17.43
C ASP A 51 19.71 -5.39 -16.91
N VAL A 52 18.73 -5.38 -16.00
CA VAL A 52 18.27 -4.16 -15.33
C VAL A 52 18.62 -4.26 -13.86
N ARG A 53 19.46 -3.34 -13.37
CA ARG A 53 19.79 -3.24 -11.94
C ARG A 53 18.90 -2.16 -11.32
N ILE A 54 18.28 -2.51 -10.20
CA ILE A 54 17.41 -1.62 -9.45
C ILE A 54 18.03 -1.46 -8.07
N ASP A 55 18.46 -0.25 -7.77
CA ASP A 55 19.05 0.12 -6.50
C ASP A 55 18.11 1.07 -5.75
N VAL A 56 18.22 1.12 -4.42
CA VAL A 56 17.51 2.12 -3.61
C VAL A 56 18.18 3.47 -3.85
N ALA A 57 17.40 4.48 -4.20
CA ALA A 57 17.94 5.82 -4.40
C ALA A 57 18.50 6.38 -3.08
N ASP A 58 19.61 7.11 -3.13
CA ASP A 58 20.25 7.67 -1.93
C ASP A 58 19.32 8.63 -1.16
N THR A 59 18.39 9.27 -1.87
CA THR A 59 17.39 10.19 -1.31
C THR A 59 16.12 9.50 -0.82
N ALA A 60 16.01 8.17 -0.97
CA ALA A 60 14.80 7.45 -0.62
C ALA A 60 14.59 7.43 0.90
N ALA A 61 13.44 7.91 1.36
CA ALA A 61 13.00 7.77 2.74
C ALA A 61 12.54 6.32 3.03
N VAL A 62 13.48 5.40 3.22
CA VAL A 62 13.19 3.99 3.57
C VAL A 62 13.29 3.74 5.08
N ARG A 63 12.38 2.92 5.62
CA ARG A 63 12.52 2.37 6.97
C ARG A 63 13.29 1.06 6.90
N PRO A 64 14.47 0.94 7.52
CA PRO A 64 15.17 -0.33 7.63
C PRO A 64 14.29 -1.35 8.34
N GLY A 65 14.32 -2.61 7.88
CA GLY A 65 13.74 -3.71 8.64
C GLY A 65 14.50 -3.93 9.96
N ASP A 66 13.87 -4.60 10.91
CA ASP A 66 14.53 -4.98 12.17
C ASP A 66 15.79 -5.80 11.87
N ALA A 67 16.95 -5.32 12.36
CA ALA A 67 18.24 -5.99 12.19
C ALA A 67 18.28 -7.38 12.84
N ALA A 68 17.35 -7.67 13.76
CA ALA A 68 17.15 -9.00 14.35
C ALA A 68 16.51 -10.01 13.39
N GLY A 69 16.10 -9.58 12.19
CA GLY A 69 15.65 -10.48 11.12
C GLY A 69 14.31 -11.16 11.40
N THR A 70 13.47 -10.61 12.30
CA THR A 70 12.10 -11.12 12.49
C THR A 70 11.21 -10.64 11.34
N ASP A 71 11.48 -11.13 10.12
CA ASP A 71 10.53 -11.04 9.03
C ASP A 71 9.43 -12.07 9.33
N PRO A 72 8.16 -11.66 9.54
CA PRO A 72 7.06 -12.58 9.81
C PRO A 72 6.83 -13.59 8.66
N ARG A 73 7.39 -13.37 7.46
CA ARG A 73 7.37 -14.33 6.34
C ARG A 73 8.44 -15.42 6.44
N THR A 74 9.47 -15.20 7.26
CA THR A 74 10.52 -16.19 7.54
C THR A 74 10.26 -17.01 8.80
N ASP A 75 9.13 -16.76 9.47
CA ASP A 75 8.64 -17.66 10.51
C ASP A 75 8.35 -19.02 9.86
N ALA A 76 9.10 -20.05 10.28
CA ALA A 76 9.02 -21.42 9.80
C ALA A 76 7.61 -22.05 9.92
N THR A 77 6.67 -21.35 10.57
CA THR A 77 5.26 -21.72 10.67
C THR A 77 4.46 -21.51 9.36
N GLN A 78 4.95 -20.72 8.39
CA GLN A 78 4.23 -20.47 7.12
C GLN A 78 4.46 -21.50 6.00
N ASP A 79 5.44 -22.40 6.13
CA ASP A 79 5.84 -23.34 5.05
C ASP A 79 4.96 -24.61 4.97
N ALA A 80 3.68 -24.52 5.38
CA ALA A 80 2.72 -25.63 5.37
C ALA A 80 1.73 -25.59 4.18
N HIS A 81 2.02 -24.82 3.14
CA HIS A 81 1.22 -24.79 1.91
C HIS A 81 2.06 -25.16 0.69
N SER A 82 2.54 -26.40 0.65
CA SER A 82 2.97 -27.06 -0.58
C SER A 82 2.54 -28.52 -0.55
N ASP A 83 1.25 -28.76 -0.82
CA ASP A 83 0.79 -29.93 -1.57
C ASP A 83 -0.71 -29.78 -1.89
N ARG A 84 -1.03 -29.39 -3.13
CA ARG A 84 -2.25 -29.80 -3.84
C ARG A 84 -2.08 -29.69 -5.34
#